data_AF-A0A938S759-F1
#
_entry.id   AF-A0A938S759-F1
#
_cell.length_a   1.000
_cell.length_b   1.000
_cell.length_c   1.000
_cell.angle_alpha   90.00
_cell.angle_beta   90.00
_cell.angle_gamma   90.00
#
_symmetry.space_group_name_H-M   'P 1'
#
loop_
_entity.id
_entity.type
_entity.pdbx_description
1 polymer ?
#
loop_
_entity_poly.entity_id
_entity_poly.type
_entity_poly.pdbx_seq_one_letter_code
_entity_poly.pdbx_strand_id
1 'polypeptide(L)' 'MENHRNSNRKKKRSQGFRSRRQTKGGRKVLNRQRAVKSGHKKRKPGHGIKKK' A
#
# COMPACT_ATOMS: atom_id res chain seq x y z
N MET A 1 14.49 2.75 20.19
CA MET A 1 14.17 3.09 18.79
C MET A 1 12.84 3.83 18.75
N GLU A 2 12.87 5.15 18.85
CA GLU A 2 11.65 5.97 18.93
C GLU A 2 11.28 6.49 17.53
N ASN A 3 10.58 5.67 16.74
CA ASN A 3 10.32 5.96 15.32
C ASN A 3 8.85 6.31 15.03
N HIS A 4 8.27 7.33 15.68
CA HIS A 4 6.92 7.79 15.34
C HIS A 4 6.71 9.31 15.39
N ARG A 5 7.66 10.11 14.87
CA ARG A 5 7.32 11.49 14.49
C ARG A 5 6.44 11.46 13.23
N ASN A 6 5.13 11.52 13.43
CA ASN A 6 4.11 11.50 12.39
C ASN A 6 4.14 12.79 11.54
N SER A 7 5.02 12.83 10.53
CA SER A 7 5.05 13.93 9.55
C SER A 7 4.21 13.62 8.33
N ASN A 8 3.11 14.36 8.16
CA ASN A 8 2.25 14.28 6.98
C ASN A 8 3.01 14.54 5.67
N ARG A 9 4.00 15.44 5.69
CA ARG A 9 4.89 15.73 4.54
C ARG A 9 5.70 14.50 4.14
N LYS A 10 6.35 13.82 5.12
CA LYS A 10 7.13 12.61 4.86
C LYS A 10 6.24 11.46 4.37
N LYS A 11 5.05 11.28 4.96
CA LYS A 11 4.06 10.27 4.54
C LYS A 11 3.60 10.47 3.10
N LYS A 12 3.27 11.70 2.70
CA LYS A 12 2.85 12.02 1.32
C LYS A 12 3.98 11.76 0.31
N ARG A 13 5.24 12.05 0.67
CA ARG A 13 6.39 11.79 -0.21
C ARG A 13 6.70 10.31 -0.37
N SER A 14 6.61 9.51 0.69
CA SER A 14 6.94 8.08 0.62
C SER A 14 5.80 7.21 0.08
N GLN A 15 4.54 7.52 0.41
CA GLN A 15 3.39 6.66 0.12
C GLN A 15 2.30 7.31 -0.73
N GLY A 16 2.49 8.56 -1.17
CA GLY A 16 1.51 9.28 -1.98
C GLY A 16 1.29 8.69 -3.37
N PHE A 17 0.12 8.98 -3.96
CA PHE A 17 -0.25 8.49 -5.29
C PHE A 17 0.77 8.86 -6.38
N ARG A 18 1.25 10.12 -6.38
CA ARG A 18 2.27 10.58 -7.33
C ARG A 18 3.57 9.80 -7.20
N SER A 19 4.05 9.57 -5.97
CA SER A 19 5.24 8.75 -5.71
C SER A 19 5.07 7.32 -6.23
N ARG A 20 3.88 6.73 -6.09
CA ARG A 20 3.57 5.41 -6.67
C ARG A 20 3.49 5.43 -8.20
N ARG A 21 3.10 6.54 -8.84
CA ARG A 21 3.01 6.65 -10.31
C ARG A 21 4.38 6.72 -11.00
N GLN A 22 5.40 7.28 -10.33
CA GLN A 22 6.74 7.49 -10.89
C GLN A 22 7.44 6.16 -11.22
N THR A 23 7.40 5.18 -10.31
CA THR A 23 8.14 3.93 -10.48
C THR A 23 7.29 2.80 -11.09
N LYS A 24 7.92 1.91 -11.86
CA LYS A 24 7.26 0.69 -12.40
C LYS A 24 6.68 -0.17 -11.26
N GLY A 25 7.41 -0.30 -10.16
CA GLY A 25 6.96 -1.00 -8.96
C GLY A 25 5.73 -0.37 -8.32
N GLY A 26 5.71 0.96 -8.17
CA GLY A 26 4.56 1.67 -7.62
C GLY A 26 3.30 1.52 -8.49
N ARG A 27 3.45 1.56 -9.83
CA ARG A 27 2.34 1.32 -10.77
C ARG A 27 1.76 -0.10 -10.63
N LYS A 28 2.60 -1.12 -10.44
CA LYS A 28 2.14 -2.49 -10.15
C LYS A 28 1.29 -2.56 -8.88
N VAL A 29 1.66 -1.81 -7.83
CA VAL A 29 0.87 -1.78 -6.59
C VAL A 29 -0.49 -1.13 -6.80
N LEU A 30 -0.54 0.01 -7.50
CA LEU A 30 -1.80 0.68 -7.82
C LEU A 30 -2.73 -0.22 -8.65
N ASN A 31 -2.19 -0.92 -9.65
CA ASN A 31 -2.98 -1.85 -10.47
C ASN A 31 -3.50 -3.04 -9.65
N ARG A 32 -2.68 -3.57 -8.72
CA ARG A 32 -3.13 -4.61 -7.78
C ARG A 32 -4.29 -4.12 -6.92
N GLN A 33 -4.19 -2.91 -6.36
CA GLN A 33 -5.25 -2.31 -5.54
C GLN A 33 -6.54 -2.08 -6.34
N ARG A 34 -6.42 -1.61 -7.59
CA ARG A 34 -7.56 -1.45 -8.51
C ARG A 34 -8.22 -2.79 -8.83
N ALA A 35 -7.44 -3.81 -9.18
CA ALA A 35 -7.95 -5.15 -9.49
C ALA A 35 -8.64 -5.83 -8.29
N VAL A 36 -8.16 -5.55 -7.07
CA VAL A 36 -8.85 -6.00 -5.85
C VAL A 36 -10.17 -5.24 -5.65
N LYS A 37 -10.17 -3.92 -5.85
CA LYS A 37 -11.37 -3.08 -5.71
C LYS A 37 -12.45 -3.45 -6.73
N SER A 38 -12.06 -3.78 -7.96
CA SER A 38 -12.99 -4.14 -9.04
C SER A 38 -13.39 -5.63 -9.04
N GLY A 39 -12.98 -6.41 -8.05
CA GLY A 39 -13.34 -7.82 -7.92
C GLY A 39 -12.57 -8.79 -8.82
N HIS A 40 -11.67 -8.32 -9.69
CA HIS A 40 -10.85 -9.19 -10.54
C HIS A 40 -9.84 -10.03 -9.74
N LYS A 41 -9.47 -9.60 -8.52
CA LYS A 41 -8.57 -10.35 -7.62
C LYS A 41 -9.10 -10.35 -6.20
N LYS A 42 -9.14 -11.53 -5.56
CA LYS A 42 -9.44 -11.64 -4.13
C LYS A 42 -8.24 -11.20 -3.30
N ARG A 43 -8.49 -10.54 -2.16
CA ARG A 43 -7.45 -10.33 -1.14
C ARG A 43 -6.98 -11.69 -0.68
N LYS A 44 -5.67 -11.95 -0.71
CA LYS A 44 -5.14 -13.12 -0.02
C LYS A 44 -5.46 -12.94 1.48
N PRO A 45 -6.00 -13.95 2.17
CA PRO A 45 -6.09 -13.90 3.63
C PRO A 45 -4.68 -13.62 4.15
N GLY A 46 -4.53 -12.58 4.96
CA GLY A 46 -3.22 -12.23 5.50
C GLY A 46 -2.68 -13.39 6.34
N HIS A 47 -1.37 -13.61 6.28
CA HIS A 47 -0.66 -14.38 7.31
C HIS A 47 -0.79 -13.59 8.63
N GLY A 48 -1.89 -13.80 9.36
CA GLY A 48 -2.25 -12.94 10.49
C GLY A 48 -3.54 -13.28 11.24
N ILE A 49 -4.28 -14.32 10.86
CA ILE A 49 -5.27 -14.91 11.79
C ILE A 49 -4.52 -15.97 12.61
N LYS A 50 -3.78 -15.54 13.64
CA LYS A 50 -3.66 -16.41 14.81
C LYS A 50 -5.05 -16.44 15.41
N LYS A 51 -5.80 -17.51 15.13
CA LYS A 51 -6.99 -17.83 15.94
C LYS A 51 -6.51 -17.87 17.39
N LYS A 52 -7.12 -17.04 18.23
CA LYS A 52 -6.99 -17.17 19.68
C LYS A 52 -7.56 -18.53 20.09
#